data_AF-A0AAD3TI36-F1
#
_entry.id   AF-A0AAD3TI36-F1
#
_cell.length_a   1.000
_cell.length_b   1.000
_cell.length_c   1.000
_cell.angle_alpha   90.00
_cell.angle_beta   90.00
_cell.angle_gamma   90.00
#
_symmetry.space_group_name_H-M   'P 1'
#
loop_
_entity.id
_entity.type
_entity.pdbx_description
1 polymer ?
#
loop_
_entity_poly.entity_id
_entity_poly.type
_entity_poly.pdbx_seq_one_letter_code
_entity_poly.pdbx_strand_id
1 'polypeptide(L)'
;MEAAYQRQIEKLKTEFVHIFDQARGVNKLRLIESINNLCLSSLFEKEIKGTLDALQFDVDGLEGLKDDLEATALYFKLLRQYGYDVSQDIFINFIDNKGAFKESLRTNIRGVLQLYEASHLAIQEENIMNKAKDFSKESLRNLDLDIDVSISKQVIDALEHPLHWTVQWFRVRRQIDAYEHQVDRNPMLLELAKLNFNVVQAIHQRELQELSRWWRNLGLVHDINFSRDRLIESFLCTTGVAFEPHYTCLRKCLTKVICFTLIIDDLYDIYGSLEELDCFTRAVYRLVLVTNNSID
;
A
#
# COMPACT_ATOMS: atom_id res chain seq x y z
N MET A 1 -6.66 -14.21 -25.03
CA MET A 1 -7.38 -13.27 -24.15
C MET A 1 -6.38 -12.46 -23.31
N GLU A 2 -5.54 -13.10 -22.51
CA GLU A 2 -4.49 -12.45 -21.68
C GLU A 2 -3.52 -11.57 -22.50
N ALA A 3 -3.04 -12.07 -23.65
CA ALA A 3 -2.17 -11.29 -24.54
C ALA A 3 -2.86 -10.06 -25.19
N ALA A 4 -4.18 -10.06 -25.33
CA ALA A 4 -4.90 -8.91 -25.90
C ALA A 4 -5.04 -7.79 -24.85
N TYR A 5 -5.36 -8.16 -23.62
CA TYR A 5 -5.41 -7.22 -22.50
C TYR A 5 -4.04 -6.64 -22.16
N GLN A 6 -2.97 -7.45 -22.19
CA GLN A 6 -1.62 -6.92 -21.97
C GLN A 6 -1.23 -5.89 -23.04
N ARG A 7 -1.55 -6.15 -24.32
CA ARG A 7 -1.31 -5.18 -25.39
C ARG A 7 -2.09 -3.87 -25.19
N GLN A 8 -3.32 -3.96 -24.70
CA GLN A 8 -4.13 -2.77 -24.38
C GLN A 8 -3.54 -1.99 -23.19
N ILE A 9 -3.08 -2.68 -22.13
CA ILE A 9 -2.37 -2.06 -21.01
C ILE A 9 -1.13 -1.32 -21.51
N GLU A 10 -0.26 -1.96 -22.29
CA GLU A 10 0.96 -1.32 -22.80
C GLU A 10 0.64 -0.11 -23.69
N LYS A 11 -0.42 -0.19 -24.50
CA LYS A 11 -0.88 0.92 -25.33
C LYS A 11 -1.33 2.10 -24.46
N LEU A 12 -2.26 1.87 -23.53
CA LEU A 12 -2.78 2.91 -22.63
C LEU A 12 -1.66 3.52 -21.76
N LYS A 13 -0.75 2.67 -21.26
CA LYS A 13 0.44 3.12 -20.53
C LYS A 13 1.27 4.08 -21.39
N THR A 14 1.61 3.69 -22.61
CA THR A 14 2.43 4.52 -23.52
C THR A 14 1.77 5.88 -23.78
N GLU A 15 0.46 5.88 -24.06
CA GLU A 15 -0.30 7.11 -24.27
C GLU A 15 -0.34 7.98 -23.00
N PHE A 16 -0.52 7.36 -21.84
CA PHE A 16 -0.57 8.05 -20.56
C PHE A 16 0.79 8.65 -20.15
N VAL A 17 1.91 8.02 -20.51
CA VAL A 17 3.26 8.58 -20.25
C VAL A 17 3.41 9.97 -20.87
N HIS A 18 2.85 10.23 -22.06
CA HIS A 18 2.87 11.56 -22.65
C HIS A 18 2.11 12.60 -21.81
N ILE A 19 0.96 12.23 -21.23
CA ILE A 19 0.19 13.09 -20.33
C ILE A 19 0.98 13.32 -19.04
N PHE A 20 1.56 12.26 -18.50
CA PHE A 20 2.39 12.30 -17.31
C PHE A 20 3.55 13.28 -17.50
N ASP A 21 4.28 13.20 -18.62
CA ASP A 21 5.43 14.06 -18.92
C ASP A 21 5.09 15.54 -19.09
N GLN A 22 3.87 15.85 -19.57
CA GLN A 22 3.40 17.23 -19.71
C GLN A 22 3.02 17.87 -18.38
N ALA A 23 2.68 17.09 -17.36
CA ALA A 23 2.34 17.61 -16.05
C ALA A 23 3.55 18.28 -15.39
N ARG A 24 3.30 19.38 -14.67
CA ARG A 24 4.33 20.18 -13.99
C ARG A 24 3.91 20.50 -12.58
N GLY A 25 4.89 20.86 -11.74
CA GLY A 25 4.64 21.32 -10.39
C GLY A 25 3.90 20.30 -9.53
N VAL A 26 3.01 20.80 -8.67
CA VAL A 26 2.15 20.00 -7.78
C VAL A 26 1.23 19.05 -8.54
N ASN A 27 0.83 19.38 -9.78
CA ASN A 27 -0.02 18.48 -10.57
C ASN A 27 0.70 17.18 -10.94
N LYS A 28 2.03 17.22 -11.10
CA LYS A 28 2.84 16.00 -11.31
C LYS A 28 2.77 15.10 -10.08
N LEU A 29 2.87 15.66 -8.87
CA LEU A 29 2.73 14.92 -7.62
C LEU A 29 1.32 14.32 -7.45
N ARG A 30 0.26 15.08 -7.79
CA ARG A 30 -1.13 14.59 -7.77
C ARG A 30 -1.36 13.42 -8.73
N LEU A 31 -0.70 13.42 -9.90
CA LEU A 31 -0.73 12.28 -10.81
C LEU A 31 -0.04 11.05 -10.20
N ILE A 32 1.15 11.22 -9.59
CA ILE A 32 1.84 10.12 -8.90
C ILE A 32 0.96 9.56 -7.77
N GLU A 33 0.32 10.41 -6.99
CA GLU A 33 -0.61 9.99 -5.95
C GLU A 33 -1.79 9.19 -6.52
N SER A 34 -2.37 9.66 -7.62
CA SER A 34 -3.46 8.95 -8.31
C SER A 34 -2.99 7.58 -8.81
N ILE A 35 -1.81 7.50 -9.42
CA ILE A 35 -1.20 6.24 -9.88
C ILE A 35 -1.00 5.27 -8.72
N ASN A 36 -0.49 5.74 -7.58
CA ASN A 36 -0.29 4.93 -6.38
C ASN A 36 -1.62 4.42 -5.81
N ASN A 37 -2.60 5.32 -5.62
CA ASN A 37 -3.91 4.97 -5.07
C ASN A 37 -4.68 3.97 -5.93
N LEU A 38 -4.45 3.98 -7.25
CA LEU A 38 -5.03 3.04 -8.21
C LEU A 38 -4.21 1.75 -8.39
N CYS A 39 -3.15 1.54 -7.58
CA CYS A 39 -2.25 0.38 -7.65
C CYS A 39 -1.64 0.17 -9.04
N LEU A 40 -1.24 1.28 -9.68
CA LEU A 40 -0.60 1.30 -11.00
C LEU A 40 0.90 1.62 -10.94
N SER A 41 1.46 1.82 -9.74
CA SER A 41 2.87 2.20 -9.53
C SER A 41 3.86 1.26 -10.24
N SER A 42 3.62 -0.05 -10.21
CA SER A 42 4.47 -1.04 -10.88
C SER A 42 4.52 -0.88 -12.41
N LEU A 43 3.51 -0.24 -13.01
CA LEU A 43 3.51 0.07 -14.44
C LEU A 43 4.35 1.32 -14.75
N PHE A 44 4.53 2.23 -13.80
CA PHE A 44 5.14 3.55 -13.99
C PHE A 44 6.40 3.77 -13.14
N GLU A 45 7.07 2.69 -12.71
CA GLU A 45 8.21 2.77 -11.79
C GLU A 45 9.32 3.72 -12.28
N LYS A 46 9.62 3.69 -13.59
CA LYS A 46 10.67 4.51 -14.19
C LYS A 46 10.28 5.99 -14.20
N GLU A 47 9.06 6.28 -14.58
CA GLU A 47 8.50 7.62 -14.71
C GLU A 47 8.36 8.28 -13.33
N ILE A 48 7.87 7.53 -12.34
CA ILE A 48 7.77 7.99 -10.96
C ILE A 48 9.17 8.24 -10.40
N LYS A 49 10.07 7.25 -10.46
CA LYS A 49 11.43 7.39 -9.94
C LYS A 49 12.17 8.56 -10.57
N GLY A 50 12.14 8.70 -11.89
CA GLY A 50 12.78 9.83 -12.57
C GLY A 50 12.22 11.18 -12.15
N THR A 51 10.91 11.26 -11.87
CA THR A 51 10.29 12.48 -11.34
C THR A 51 10.75 12.78 -9.91
N LEU A 52 10.73 11.78 -9.03
CA LEU A 52 11.13 11.97 -7.63
C LEU A 52 12.63 12.27 -7.49
N ASP A 53 13.47 11.63 -8.30
CA ASP A 53 14.91 11.93 -8.40
C ASP A 53 15.12 13.41 -8.76
N ALA A 54 14.43 13.93 -9.79
CA ALA A 54 14.55 15.34 -10.18
C ALA A 54 14.12 16.30 -9.06
N LEU A 55 13.05 15.95 -8.34
CA LEU A 55 12.50 16.74 -7.24
C LEU A 55 13.33 16.71 -5.96
N GLN A 56 14.17 15.70 -5.76
CA GLN A 56 15.11 15.64 -4.64
C GLN A 56 16.22 16.69 -4.79
N PHE A 57 16.66 16.96 -6.03
CA PHE A 57 17.76 17.89 -6.32
C PHE A 57 17.31 19.34 -6.56
N ASP A 58 16.04 19.56 -6.86
CA ASP A 58 15.48 20.89 -7.17
C ASP A 58 14.17 21.16 -6.40
N VAL A 59 14.30 21.30 -5.07
CA VAL A 59 13.17 21.61 -4.17
C VAL A 59 12.55 22.97 -4.51
N ASP A 60 13.35 23.92 -4.99
CA ASP A 60 12.89 25.26 -5.36
C ASP A 60 12.24 25.30 -6.76
N GLY A 61 12.36 24.24 -7.55
CA GLY A 61 11.64 24.05 -8.82
C GLY A 61 10.12 23.87 -8.68
N LEU A 62 9.62 23.70 -7.45
CA LEU A 62 8.21 23.77 -7.10
C LEU A 62 7.89 25.15 -6.49
N GLU A 63 7.65 26.16 -7.35
CA GLU A 63 7.23 27.50 -6.90
C GLU A 63 6.05 27.42 -5.93
N GLY A 64 6.19 28.05 -4.76
CA GLY A 64 5.13 28.11 -3.74
C GLY A 64 4.95 26.85 -2.90
N LEU A 65 5.80 25.82 -3.05
CA LEU A 65 5.73 24.59 -2.24
C LEU A 65 5.67 24.91 -0.75
N LYS A 66 6.64 25.69 -0.27
CA LYS A 66 6.85 26.04 1.15
C LYS A 66 5.71 26.85 1.78
N ASP A 67 4.79 27.39 0.97
CA ASP A 67 3.64 28.19 1.41
C ASP A 67 2.31 27.43 1.30
N ASP A 68 2.29 26.31 0.56
CA ASP A 68 1.11 25.46 0.37
C ASP A 68 1.25 24.16 1.19
N LEU A 69 0.37 24.02 2.19
CA LEU A 69 0.37 22.86 3.09
C LEU A 69 0.04 21.55 2.35
N GLU A 70 -0.90 21.57 1.40
CA GLU A 70 -1.27 20.39 0.62
C GLU A 70 -0.08 19.92 -0.23
N ALA A 71 0.55 20.85 -0.94
CA ALA A 71 1.69 20.57 -1.78
C ALA A 71 2.89 20.08 -0.98
N THR A 72 3.24 20.74 0.13
CA THR A 72 4.35 20.33 1.00
C THR A 72 4.13 18.94 1.58
N ALA A 73 2.94 18.69 2.13
CA ALA A 73 2.62 17.40 2.72
C ALA A 73 2.61 16.28 1.67
N LEU A 74 2.08 16.53 0.48
CA LEU A 74 2.08 15.56 -0.61
C LEU A 74 3.50 15.25 -1.10
N TYR A 75 4.33 16.27 -1.28
CA TYR A 75 5.75 16.14 -1.63
C TYR A 75 6.47 15.26 -0.60
N PHE A 76 6.38 15.63 0.69
CA PHE A 76 7.03 14.91 1.77
C PHE A 76 6.58 13.45 1.84
N LYS A 77 5.27 13.21 1.75
CA LYS A 77 4.67 11.87 1.78
C LYS A 77 5.22 11.00 0.65
N LEU A 78 5.16 11.50 -0.59
CA LEU A 78 5.59 10.73 -1.77
C LEU A 78 7.09 10.43 -1.74
N LEU A 79 7.94 11.42 -1.44
CA LEU A 79 9.38 11.22 -1.39
C LEU A 79 9.75 10.17 -0.32
N ARG A 80 9.18 10.27 0.89
CA ARG A 80 9.45 9.26 1.93
C ARG A 80 8.89 7.89 1.62
N GLN A 81 7.71 7.79 0.99
CA GLN A 81 7.15 6.50 0.56
C GLN A 81 8.10 5.75 -0.40
N TYR A 82 8.86 6.50 -1.20
CA TYR A 82 9.84 5.95 -2.14
C TYR A 82 11.26 5.87 -1.57
N GLY A 83 11.43 6.13 -0.28
CA GLY A 83 12.70 5.95 0.45
C GLY A 83 13.67 7.12 0.35
N TYR A 84 13.23 8.29 -0.13
CA TYR A 84 14.06 9.49 -0.11
C TYR A 84 14.10 10.10 1.29
N ASP A 85 15.28 10.61 1.66
CA ASP A 85 15.49 11.31 2.93
C ASP A 85 15.06 12.77 2.77
N VAL A 86 13.92 13.10 3.38
CA VAL A 86 13.34 14.45 3.41
C VAL A 86 13.15 14.86 4.86
N SER A 87 13.77 15.96 5.29
CA SER A 87 13.65 16.46 6.66
C SER A 87 12.23 16.96 6.98
N GLN A 88 11.76 16.69 8.20
CA GLN A 88 10.55 17.29 8.78
C GLN A 88 10.60 18.83 8.82
N ASP A 89 11.80 19.42 8.72
CA ASP A 89 12.01 20.87 8.74
C ASP A 89 11.32 21.60 7.58
N ILE A 90 10.93 20.88 6.52
CA ILE A 90 10.10 21.41 5.44
C ILE A 90 8.77 21.99 5.97
N PHE A 91 8.31 21.55 7.15
CA PHE A 91 7.08 22.04 7.76
C PHE A 91 7.27 23.24 8.71
N ILE A 92 8.50 23.74 8.92
CA ILE A 92 8.76 24.85 9.87
C ILE A 92 7.92 26.09 9.56
N ASN A 93 7.68 26.39 8.28
CA ASN A 93 6.88 27.54 7.87
C ASN A 93 5.41 27.46 8.30
N PHE A 94 4.91 26.26 8.65
CA PHE A 94 3.55 26.03 9.13
C PHE A 94 3.44 26.07 10.66
N ILE A 95 4.56 26.28 11.35
CA ILE A 95 4.65 26.34 12.81
C ILE A 95 4.64 27.82 13.25
N ASP A 96 3.98 28.09 14.37
CA ASP A 96 3.91 29.39 15.01
C ASP A 96 5.07 29.63 16.00
N ASN A 97 5.15 30.83 16.57
CA ASN A 97 6.21 31.18 17.52
C ASN A 97 6.16 30.38 18.83
N LYS A 98 5.06 29.66 19.10
CA LYS A 98 4.90 28.78 20.27
C LYS A 98 5.33 27.34 19.95
N GLY A 99 5.74 27.07 18.71
CA GLY A 99 6.16 25.74 18.27
C GLY A 99 4.98 24.80 17.98
N ALA A 100 3.78 25.33 17.72
CA ALA A 100 2.58 24.57 17.33
C ALA A 100 2.20 24.86 15.87
N PHE A 101 1.48 23.95 15.21
CA PHE A 101 0.95 24.23 13.88
C PHE A 101 -0.05 25.39 13.93
N LYS A 102 0.05 26.30 12.96
CA LYS A 102 -0.78 27.51 12.90
C LYS A 102 -2.26 27.14 12.81
N GLU A 103 -3.07 27.69 13.71
CA GLU A 103 -4.53 27.48 13.74
C GLU A 103 -5.24 27.88 12.43
N SER A 104 -4.68 28.85 11.70
CA SER A 104 -5.18 29.25 10.37
C SER A 104 -5.15 28.13 9.33
N LEU A 105 -4.40 27.06 9.54
CA LEU A 105 -4.32 25.92 8.62
C LEU A 105 -5.58 25.05 8.64
N ARG A 106 -6.38 25.10 9.71
CA ARG A 106 -7.56 24.24 9.87
C ARG A 106 -8.62 24.48 8.80
N THR A 107 -8.63 25.67 8.18
CA THR A 107 -9.55 25.98 7.07
C THR A 107 -9.16 25.29 5.75
N ASN A 108 -7.90 24.85 5.61
CA ASN A 108 -7.44 24.07 4.46
C ASN A 108 -7.59 22.58 4.74
N ILE A 109 -8.82 22.06 4.66
CA ILE A 109 -9.15 20.67 4.98
C ILE A 109 -8.30 19.68 4.16
N ARG A 110 -8.10 19.96 2.86
CA ARG A 110 -7.32 19.10 1.98
C ARG A 110 -5.84 19.07 2.36
N GLY A 111 -5.27 20.23 2.70
CA GLY A 111 -3.91 20.32 3.24
C GLY A 111 -3.75 19.61 4.57
N VAL A 112 -4.72 19.74 5.49
CA VAL A 112 -4.72 19.04 6.78
C VAL A 112 -4.83 17.52 6.59
N LEU A 113 -5.65 17.05 5.67
CA LEU A 113 -5.76 15.62 5.33
C LEU A 113 -4.43 15.09 4.78
N GLN A 114 -3.78 15.82 3.88
CA GLN A 114 -2.46 15.42 3.36
C GLN A 114 -1.39 15.44 4.45
N LEU A 115 -1.41 16.43 5.36
CA LEU A 115 -0.52 16.49 6.52
C LEU A 115 -0.74 15.29 7.45
N TYR A 116 -2.00 14.90 7.68
CA TYR A 116 -2.33 13.70 8.47
C TYR A 116 -1.74 12.45 7.83
N GLU A 117 -1.94 12.24 6.53
CA GLU A 117 -1.39 11.09 5.81
C GLU A 117 0.15 11.09 5.83
N ALA A 118 0.78 12.25 5.58
CA ALA A 118 2.23 12.43 5.63
C ALA A 118 2.81 12.12 7.02
N SER A 119 2.10 12.47 8.10
CA SER A 119 2.54 12.24 9.48
C SER A 119 2.69 10.76 9.86
N HIS A 120 2.09 9.85 9.09
CA HIS A 120 2.26 8.41 9.30
C HIS A 120 3.62 7.88 8.81
N LEU A 121 4.38 8.70 8.06
CA LEU A 121 5.76 8.42 7.65
C LEU A 121 6.81 9.01 8.59
N ALA A 122 6.41 9.44 9.79
CA ALA A 122 7.34 9.89 10.82
C ALA A 122 8.31 8.77 11.21
N ILE A 123 9.58 9.13 11.41
CA ILE A 123 10.59 8.26 12.03
C ILE A 123 10.83 8.68 13.48
N GLN A 124 11.66 7.91 14.20
CA GLN A 124 11.98 8.20 15.59
C GLN A 124 12.58 9.61 15.74
N GLU A 125 12.26 10.31 16.83
CA GLU A 125 12.75 11.66 17.17
C GLU A 125 12.19 12.82 16.32
N GLU A 126 11.23 12.55 15.44
CA GLU A 126 10.58 13.60 14.64
C GLU A 126 9.44 14.31 15.34
N ASN A 127 9.81 15.23 16.24
CA ASN A 127 8.86 16.00 17.04
C ASN A 127 7.88 16.85 16.20
N ILE A 128 8.29 17.39 15.05
CA ILE A 128 7.39 18.15 14.17
C ILE A 128 6.33 17.20 13.59
N MET A 129 6.70 15.99 13.18
CA MET A 129 5.77 15.03 12.61
C MET A 129 4.77 14.49 13.65
N ASN A 130 5.22 14.30 14.90
CA ASN A 130 4.31 13.96 16.01
C ASN A 130 3.27 15.07 16.24
N LYS A 131 3.72 16.34 16.28
CA LYS A 131 2.80 17.49 16.39
C LYS A 131 1.88 17.61 15.19
N ALA A 132 2.37 17.31 13.98
CA ALA A 132 1.59 17.31 12.75
C ALA A 132 0.46 16.29 12.82
N LYS A 133 0.75 15.09 13.33
CA LYS A 133 -0.23 14.02 13.54
C LYS A 133 -1.32 14.43 14.51
N ASP A 134 -0.95 14.98 15.67
CA ASP A 134 -1.91 15.40 16.69
C ASP A 134 -2.79 16.55 16.19
N PHE A 135 -2.18 17.61 15.65
CA PHE A 135 -2.88 18.76 15.10
C PHE A 135 -3.87 18.37 13.99
N SER A 136 -3.40 17.58 13.02
CA SER A 136 -4.24 17.19 11.89
C SER A 136 -5.36 16.24 12.30
N LYS A 137 -5.08 15.27 13.17
CA LYS A 137 -6.10 14.35 13.72
C LYS A 137 -7.20 15.10 14.48
N GLU A 138 -6.82 16.06 15.33
CA GLU A 138 -7.78 16.88 16.06
C GLU A 138 -8.61 17.73 15.12
N SER A 139 -7.97 18.39 14.15
CA SER A 139 -8.63 19.23 13.16
C SER A 139 -9.63 18.46 12.31
N LEU A 140 -9.26 17.27 11.84
CA LEU A 140 -10.11 16.40 11.01
C LEU A 140 -11.31 15.84 11.78
N ARG A 141 -11.16 15.57 13.09
CA ARG A 141 -12.26 15.08 13.94
C ARG A 141 -13.29 16.16 14.29
N ASN A 142 -12.85 17.41 14.34
CA ASN A 142 -13.69 18.56 14.67
C ASN A 142 -14.28 19.24 13.42
N LEU A 143 -14.21 18.59 12.26
CA LEU A 143 -14.81 19.12 11.03
C LEU A 143 -16.33 19.14 11.12
N ASP A 144 -16.91 20.24 10.66
CA ASP A 144 -18.35 20.40 10.57
C ASP A 144 -18.94 19.50 9.46
N LEU A 145 -20.17 19.02 9.64
CA LEU A 145 -20.79 18.04 8.73
C LEU A 145 -21.24 18.64 7.39
N ASP A 146 -21.13 19.96 7.20
CA ASP A 146 -21.57 20.68 6.00
C ASP A 146 -20.50 20.75 4.88
N ILE A 147 -19.45 19.92 4.98
CA ILE A 147 -18.39 19.80 3.97
C ILE A 147 -18.87 18.88 2.84
N ASP A 148 -18.29 19.08 1.64
CA ASP A 148 -18.44 18.17 0.51
C ASP A 148 -18.36 16.69 0.92
N VAL A 149 -19.36 15.92 0.49
CA VAL A 149 -19.55 14.51 0.88
C VAL A 149 -18.35 13.64 0.49
N SER A 150 -17.68 13.95 -0.63
CA SER A 150 -16.49 13.21 -1.07
C SER A 150 -15.32 13.43 -0.13
N ILE A 151 -15.08 14.69 0.29
CA ILE A 151 -14.03 15.03 1.25
C ILE A 151 -14.33 14.42 2.61
N SER A 152 -15.58 14.51 3.09
CA SER A 152 -15.99 13.91 4.38
C SER A 152 -15.68 12.41 4.43
N LYS A 153 -16.02 11.68 3.36
CA LYS A 153 -15.71 10.25 3.24
C LYS A 153 -14.21 9.97 3.27
N GLN A 154 -13.40 10.76 2.56
CA GLN A 154 -11.94 10.62 2.58
C GLN A 154 -11.36 10.85 3.98
N VAL A 155 -11.88 11.83 4.71
CA VAL A 155 -11.45 12.09 6.09
C VAL A 155 -11.78 10.93 7.03
N ILE A 156 -13.00 10.40 6.96
CA ILE A 156 -13.42 9.23 7.76
C ILE A 156 -12.51 8.04 7.44
N ASP A 157 -12.33 7.72 6.15
CA ASP A 157 -11.51 6.61 5.70
C ASP A 157 -10.04 6.76 6.16
N ALA A 158 -9.48 7.97 6.13
CA ALA A 158 -8.12 8.24 6.57
C ALA A 158 -7.96 8.09 8.09
N LEU A 159 -8.90 8.66 8.88
CA LEU A 159 -8.86 8.59 10.34
C LEU A 159 -9.02 7.17 10.88
N GLU A 160 -9.77 6.32 10.17
CA GLU A 160 -9.86 4.90 10.48
C GLU A 160 -8.60 4.16 10.01
N HIS A 161 -8.21 4.37 8.75
CA HIS A 161 -7.18 3.58 8.06
C HIS A 161 -6.25 4.50 7.25
N PRO A 162 -5.16 5.01 7.87
CA PRO A 162 -4.16 5.82 7.18
C PRO A 162 -3.59 5.07 5.97
N LEU A 163 -3.36 5.78 4.86
CA LEU A 163 -2.91 5.17 3.59
C LEU A 163 -1.60 4.42 3.76
N HIS A 164 -0.65 4.98 4.52
CA HIS A 164 0.67 4.38 4.72
C HIS A 164 0.63 3.03 5.44
N TRP A 165 -0.38 2.79 6.29
CA TRP A 165 -0.52 1.56 7.06
C TRP A 165 -1.48 0.56 6.43
N THR A 166 -2.15 0.94 5.33
CA THR A 166 -3.12 0.07 4.71
C THR A 166 -2.53 -0.67 3.50
N VAL A 167 -2.86 -1.95 3.40
CA VAL A 167 -2.59 -2.75 2.20
C VAL A 167 -3.34 -2.17 1.00
N GLN A 168 -2.59 -1.61 0.05
CA GLN A 168 -3.16 -0.87 -1.10
C GLN A 168 -4.11 -1.74 -1.92
N TRP A 169 -3.74 -2.99 -2.18
CA TRP A 169 -4.53 -3.91 -2.99
C TRP A 169 -5.96 -4.12 -2.46
N PHE A 170 -6.17 -4.08 -1.14
CA PHE A 170 -7.51 -4.27 -0.55
C PHE A 170 -8.39 -3.03 -0.65
N ARG A 171 -7.81 -1.87 -0.96
CA ARG A 171 -8.54 -0.59 -1.14
C ARG A 171 -8.74 -0.22 -2.60
N VAL A 172 -7.94 -0.77 -3.51
CA VAL A 172 -7.89 -0.35 -4.92
C VAL A 172 -9.27 -0.27 -5.57
N ARG A 173 -10.18 -1.21 -5.29
CA ARG A 173 -11.54 -1.18 -5.85
C ARG A 173 -12.32 0.06 -5.40
N ARG A 174 -12.29 0.39 -4.10
CA ARG A 174 -12.92 1.60 -3.57
C ARG A 174 -12.26 2.86 -4.12
N GLN A 175 -10.94 2.82 -4.35
CA GLN A 175 -10.20 3.94 -4.94
C GLN A 175 -10.57 4.15 -6.42
N ILE A 176 -10.71 3.07 -7.20
CA ILE A 176 -11.22 3.14 -8.58
C ILE A 176 -12.63 3.73 -8.58
N ASP A 177 -13.51 3.25 -7.71
CA ASP A 177 -14.88 3.76 -7.59
C ASP A 177 -14.88 5.25 -7.20
N ALA A 178 -14.05 5.66 -6.24
CA ALA A 178 -13.93 7.07 -5.85
C ALA A 178 -13.37 7.95 -6.98
N TYR A 179 -12.34 7.47 -7.68
CA TYR A 179 -11.70 8.17 -8.81
C TYR A 179 -12.67 8.36 -9.99
N GLU A 180 -13.54 7.38 -10.24
CA GLU A 180 -14.59 7.47 -11.27
C GLU A 180 -15.59 8.62 -11.02
N HIS A 181 -15.81 9.01 -9.77
CA HIS A 181 -16.73 10.09 -9.42
C HIS A 181 -16.06 11.46 -9.28
N GLN A 182 -14.73 11.54 -9.43
CA GLN A 182 -14.01 12.83 -9.42
C GLN A 182 -14.32 13.63 -10.68
N VAL A 183 -14.43 14.95 -10.52
CA VAL A 183 -14.76 15.90 -11.61
C VAL A 183 -13.58 16.05 -12.58
N ASP A 184 -12.36 16.05 -12.05
CA ASP A 184 -11.09 16.25 -12.75
C ASP A 184 -10.38 14.94 -13.12
N ARG A 185 -11.10 13.81 -13.08
CA ARG A 185 -10.51 12.49 -13.36
C ARG A 185 -9.94 12.39 -14.77
N ASN A 186 -8.83 11.68 -14.90
CA ASN A 186 -8.28 11.31 -16.20
C ASN A 186 -8.94 10.00 -16.68
N PRO A 187 -9.71 10.01 -17.78
CA PRO A 187 -10.43 8.83 -18.25
C PRO A 187 -9.51 7.69 -18.68
N MET A 188 -8.32 8.00 -19.22
CA MET A 188 -7.32 7.01 -19.63
C MET A 188 -6.72 6.31 -18.41
N LEU A 189 -6.41 7.06 -17.34
CA LEU A 189 -5.92 6.48 -16.10
C LEU A 189 -6.98 5.58 -15.44
N LEU A 190 -8.27 5.99 -15.47
CA LEU A 190 -9.37 5.19 -14.97
C LEU A 190 -9.54 3.87 -15.77
N GLU A 191 -9.48 3.93 -17.10
CA GLU A 191 -9.55 2.74 -17.95
C GLU A 191 -8.39 1.80 -17.65
N LEU A 192 -7.18 2.34 -17.55
CA LEU A 192 -5.98 1.57 -17.21
C LEU A 192 -6.11 0.90 -15.83
N ALA A 193 -6.62 1.62 -14.82
CA ALA A 193 -6.85 1.08 -13.48
C ALA A 193 -7.83 -0.08 -13.48
N LYS A 194 -8.99 0.07 -14.14
CA LYS A 194 -10.00 -0.99 -14.25
C LYS A 194 -9.45 -2.22 -14.98
N LEU A 195 -8.72 -2.00 -16.07
CA LEU A 195 -8.15 -3.08 -16.85
C LEU A 195 -7.06 -3.83 -16.08
N ASN A 196 -6.10 -3.11 -15.48
CA ASN A 196 -5.04 -3.71 -14.69
C ASN A 196 -5.59 -4.50 -13.50
N PHE A 197 -6.57 -3.94 -12.77
CA PHE A 197 -7.24 -4.62 -11.67
C PHE A 197 -7.82 -5.97 -12.09
N ASN A 198 -8.57 -6.01 -13.20
CA ASN A 198 -9.18 -7.23 -13.70
C ASN A 198 -8.15 -8.28 -14.14
N VAL A 199 -7.04 -7.86 -14.77
CA VAL A 199 -5.95 -8.76 -15.17
C VAL A 199 -5.28 -9.37 -13.94
N VAL A 200 -4.88 -8.54 -12.98
CA VAL A 200 -4.27 -8.99 -11.71
C VAL A 200 -5.22 -9.94 -10.96
N GLN A 201 -6.50 -9.59 -10.87
CA GLN A 201 -7.50 -10.43 -10.22
C GLN A 201 -7.68 -11.79 -10.90
N ALA A 202 -7.67 -11.85 -12.23
CA ALA A 202 -7.75 -13.10 -12.98
C ALA A 202 -6.53 -14.01 -12.73
N ILE A 203 -5.33 -13.42 -12.61
CA ILE A 203 -4.10 -14.14 -12.23
C ILE A 203 -4.24 -14.70 -10.82
N HIS A 204 -4.65 -13.89 -9.84
CA HIS A 204 -4.88 -14.34 -8.46
C HIS A 204 -5.90 -15.50 -8.38
N GLN A 205 -6.98 -15.43 -9.16
CA GLN A 205 -7.98 -16.52 -9.21
C GLN A 205 -7.39 -17.82 -9.76
N ARG A 206 -6.55 -17.75 -10.81
CA ARG A 206 -5.85 -18.92 -11.36
C ARG A 206 -4.89 -19.54 -10.35
N GLU A 207 -4.12 -18.70 -9.66
CA GLU A 207 -3.21 -19.13 -8.59
C GLU A 207 -3.96 -19.82 -7.46
N LEU A 208 -5.10 -19.26 -7.02
CA LEU A 208 -5.93 -19.86 -5.97
C LEU A 208 -6.52 -21.21 -6.41
N GLN A 209 -6.91 -21.38 -7.68
CA GLN A 209 -7.35 -22.68 -8.21
C GLN A 209 -6.23 -23.73 -8.21
N GLU A 210 -5.00 -23.33 -8.52
CA GLU A 210 -3.83 -24.20 -8.45
C GLU A 210 -3.52 -24.60 -7.00
N LEU A 211 -3.53 -23.64 -6.09
CA LEU A 211 -3.32 -23.85 -4.66
C LEU A 211 -4.41 -24.74 -4.06
N SER A 212 -5.68 -24.54 -4.45
CA SER A 212 -6.80 -25.38 -4.00
C SER A 212 -6.65 -26.84 -4.43
N ARG A 213 -6.17 -27.07 -5.67
CA ARG A 213 -5.84 -28.42 -6.15
C ARG A 213 -4.68 -29.03 -5.37
N TRP A 214 -3.61 -28.26 -5.15
CA TRP A 214 -2.47 -28.70 -4.35
C TRP A 214 -2.90 -29.07 -2.92
N TRP A 215 -3.68 -28.22 -2.28
CA TRP A 215 -4.14 -28.41 -0.90
C TRP A 215 -4.99 -29.67 -0.75
N ARG A 216 -5.96 -29.87 -1.65
CA ARG A 216 -6.76 -31.11 -1.67
C ARG A 216 -5.91 -32.35 -1.92
N ASN A 217 -4.92 -32.27 -2.81
CA ASN A 217 -4.06 -33.40 -3.15
C ASN A 217 -3.08 -33.78 -2.04
N LEU A 218 -2.82 -32.89 -1.07
CA LEU A 218 -2.02 -33.23 0.11
C LEU A 218 -2.70 -34.26 1.02
N GLY A 219 -4.03 -34.40 0.96
CA GLY A 219 -4.80 -35.34 1.81
C GLY A 219 -4.92 -34.93 3.28
N LEU A 220 -4.08 -33.99 3.74
CA LEU A 220 -4.01 -33.55 5.14
C LEU A 220 -5.32 -32.99 5.70
N VAL A 221 -6.19 -32.42 4.87
CA VAL A 221 -7.47 -31.84 5.31
C VAL A 221 -8.39 -32.90 5.92
N HIS A 222 -8.28 -34.16 5.50
CA HIS A 222 -9.07 -35.26 6.06
C HIS A 222 -8.42 -35.88 7.29
N ASP A 223 -7.08 -35.89 7.34
CA ASP A 223 -6.31 -36.55 8.40
C ASP A 223 -6.06 -35.64 9.61
N ILE A 224 -6.00 -34.31 9.39
CA ILE A 224 -5.74 -33.28 10.40
C ILE A 224 -7.05 -32.56 10.72
N ASN A 225 -7.93 -33.22 11.47
CA ASN A 225 -9.24 -32.68 11.85
C ASN A 225 -9.18 -31.64 12.99
N PHE A 226 -8.01 -31.47 13.64
CA PHE A 226 -7.84 -30.52 14.74
C PHE A 226 -7.50 -29.11 14.27
N SER A 227 -6.99 -28.94 13.04
CA SER A 227 -6.51 -27.66 12.53
C SER A 227 -7.51 -26.98 11.61
N ARG A 228 -7.44 -25.65 11.54
CA ARG A 228 -8.32 -24.79 10.74
C ARG A 228 -7.90 -24.84 9.26
N ASP A 229 -8.83 -25.11 8.35
CA ASP A 229 -8.60 -24.90 6.91
C ASP A 229 -8.72 -23.41 6.57
N ARG A 230 -7.58 -22.78 6.27
CA ARG A 230 -7.47 -21.33 6.00
C ARG A 230 -6.73 -21.04 4.69
N LEU A 231 -6.86 -21.91 3.69
CA LEU A 231 -6.14 -21.73 2.41
C LEU A 231 -6.46 -20.39 1.75
N ILE A 232 -7.73 -19.99 1.73
CA ILE A 232 -8.18 -18.76 1.05
C ILE A 232 -7.68 -17.53 1.80
N GLU A 233 -7.77 -17.52 3.13
CA GLU A 233 -7.28 -16.45 4.00
C GLU A 233 -5.76 -16.32 3.92
N SER A 234 -5.06 -17.46 3.89
CA SER A 234 -3.60 -17.51 3.69
C SER A 234 -3.23 -16.89 2.34
N PHE A 235 -3.93 -17.27 1.27
CA PHE A 235 -3.70 -16.70 -0.06
C PHE A 235 -4.00 -15.19 -0.08
N LEU A 236 -5.13 -14.77 0.51
CA LEU A 236 -5.50 -13.36 0.62
C LEU A 236 -4.39 -12.56 1.31
N CYS A 237 -3.84 -13.07 2.42
CA CYS A 237 -2.69 -12.46 3.10
C CYS A 237 -1.50 -12.26 2.15
N THR A 238 -1.15 -13.29 1.35
CA THR A 238 -0.03 -13.16 0.39
C THR A 238 -0.29 -12.17 -0.73
N THR A 239 -1.54 -12.02 -1.19
CA THR A 239 -1.88 -10.96 -2.17
C THR A 239 -1.72 -9.57 -1.57
N GLY A 240 -1.89 -9.42 -0.25
CA GLY A 240 -1.61 -8.16 0.43
C GLY A 240 -0.11 -7.83 0.54
N VAL A 241 0.74 -8.85 0.59
CA VAL A 241 2.21 -8.71 0.63
C VAL A 241 2.78 -8.36 -0.75
N ALA A 242 2.31 -9.02 -1.80
CA ALA A 242 2.82 -8.84 -3.16
C ALA A 242 1.69 -9.13 -4.15
N PHE A 243 0.94 -8.11 -4.57
CA PHE A 243 -0.20 -8.26 -5.49
C PHE A 243 0.22 -8.24 -6.97
N GLU A 244 1.44 -7.83 -7.27
CA GLU A 244 1.90 -7.59 -8.63
C GLU A 244 2.03 -8.90 -9.42
N PRO A 245 1.63 -8.95 -10.71
CA PRO A 245 1.59 -10.19 -11.49
C PRO A 245 2.88 -11.03 -11.45
N HIS A 246 4.06 -10.41 -11.47
CA HIS A 246 5.34 -11.11 -11.53
C HIS A 246 5.71 -11.87 -10.23
N TYR A 247 4.97 -11.67 -9.13
CA TYR A 247 5.19 -12.36 -7.86
C TYR A 247 4.39 -13.67 -7.68
N THR A 248 3.91 -14.29 -8.76
CA THR A 248 3.16 -15.57 -8.71
C THR A 248 3.85 -16.65 -7.88
N CYS A 249 5.16 -16.85 -8.09
CA CYS A 249 5.91 -17.86 -7.37
C CYS A 249 5.95 -17.56 -5.86
N LEU A 250 6.24 -16.31 -5.51
CA LEU A 250 6.30 -15.85 -4.12
C LEU A 250 4.94 -16.05 -3.41
N ARG A 251 3.83 -15.57 -3.99
CA ARG A 251 2.50 -15.73 -3.40
C ARG A 251 2.15 -17.20 -3.16
N LYS A 252 2.39 -18.06 -4.16
CA LYS A 252 2.10 -19.49 -4.04
C LYS A 252 2.96 -20.14 -2.97
N CYS A 253 4.27 -19.91 -2.96
CA CYS A 253 5.17 -20.49 -1.96
C CYS A 253 4.81 -20.00 -0.55
N LEU A 254 4.62 -18.69 -0.37
CA LEU A 254 4.26 -18.09 0.91
C LEU A 254 2.90 -18.60 1.41
N THR A 255 1.91 -18.79 0.53
CA THR A 255 0.61 -19.35 0.93
C THR A 255 0.76 -20.74 1.52
N LYS A 256 1.58 -21.60 0.88
CA LYS A 256 1.85 -22.95 1.38
C LYS A 256 2.54 -22.91 2.74
N VAL A 257 3.52 -22.02 2.89
CA VAL A 257 4.23 -21.81 4.17
C VAL A 257 3.24 -21.40 5.25
N ILE A 258 2.40 -20.40 5.01
CA ILE A 258 1.39 -19.94 5.98
C ILE A 258 0.43 -21.09 6.35
N CYS A 259 -0.05 -21.88 5.39
CA CYS A 259 -0.93 -23.01 5.68
C CYS A 259 -0.26 -24.02 6.62
N PHE A 260 1.01 -24.37 6.37
CA PHE A 260 1.75 -25.26 7.27
C PHE A 260 2.03 -24.63 8.63
N THR A 261 2.35 -23.33 8.66
CA THR A 261 2.53 -22.59 9.92
C THR A 261 1.25 -22.67 10.76
N LEU A 262 0.07 -22.49 10.18
CA LEU A 262 -1.20 -22.59 10.91
C LEU A 262 -1.49 -24.01 11.43
N ILE A 263 -1.13 -25.06 10.68
CA ILE A 263 -1.26 -26.44 11.19
C ILE A 263 -0.33 -26.66 12.38
N ILE A 264 0.92 -26.20 12.28
CA ILE A 264 1.91 -26.35 13.35
C ILE A 264 1.49 -25.52 14.56
N ASP A 265 1.01 -24.29 14.36
CA ASP A 265 0.45 -23.42 15.39
C ASP A 265 -0.68 -24.14 16.17
N ASP A 266 -1.68 -24.68 15.45
CA ASP A 266 -2.77 -25.44 16.06
C ASP A 266 -2.28 -26.72 16.77
N LEU A 267 -1.21 -27.36 16.26
CA LEU A 267 -0.59 -28.51 16.91
C LEU A 267 0.02 -28.13 18.26
N TYR A 268 0.73 -27.02 18.35
CA TYR A 268 1.39 -26.60 19.60
C TYR A 268 0.43 -25.96 20.61
N ASP A 269 -0.54 -25.17 20.14
CA ASP A 269 -1.39 -24.37 21.02
C ASP A 269 -2.64 -25.11 21.50
N ILE A 270 -3.13 -26.08 20.71
CA ILE A 270 -4.43 -26.72 20.96
C ILE A 270 -4.30 -28.24 21.14
N TYR A 271 -3.56 -28.92 20.26
CA TYR A 271 -3.69 -30.36 20.12
C TYR A 271 -2.63 -31.20 20.87
N GLY A 272 -1.35 -30.90 20.69
CA GLY A 272 -0.25 -31.78 21.07
C GLY A 272 0.05 -31.79 22.58
N SER A 273 0.36 -32.97 23.13
CA SER A 273 0.92 -33.05 24.48
C SER A 273 2.36 -32.56 24.52
N LEU A 274 2.86 -32.17 25.70
CA LEU A 274 4.25 -31.71 25.85
C LEU A 274 5.27 -32.74 25.32
N GLU A 275 5.03 -34.03 25.56
CA GLU A 275 5.88 -35.13 25.10
C GLU A 275 5.85 -35.27 23.57
N GLU A 276 4.67 -35.18 22.95
CA GLU A 276 4.50 -35.22 21.49
C GLU A 276 5.17 -34.01 20.82
N LEU A 277 5.03 -32.82 21.41
CA LEU A 277 5.63 -31.59 20.93
C LEU A 277 7.16 -31.60 21.07
N ASP A 278 7.73 -32.16 22.15
CA ASP A 278 9.19 -32.35 22.26
C ASP A 278 9.70 -33.29 21.16
N CYS A 279 8.98 -34.39 20.88
CA CYS A 279 9.31 -35.31 19.79
C CYS A 279 9.26 -34.62 18.42
N PHE A 280 8.17 -33.90 18.12
CA PHE A 280 8.00 -33.18 16.87
C PHE A 280 9.08 -32.10 16.68
N THR A 281 9.33 -31.29 17.71
CA THR A 281 10.38 -30.26 17.72
C THR A 281 11.75 -30.85 17.38
N ARG A 282 12.13 -31.95 18.06
CA ARG A 282 13.41 -32.62 17.81
C ARG A 282 13.50 -33.20 16.40
N ALA A 283 12.41 -33.74 15.86
CA ALA A 283 12.39 -34.26 14.50
C ALA A 283 12.66 -33.15 13.47
N VAL A 284 12.02 -31.98 13.62
CA VAL A 284 12.26 -30.81 12.77
C VAL A 284 13.70 -30.32 12.89
N TYR A 285 14.26 -30.20 14.10
CA TYR A 285 15.67 -29.81 14.29
C TYR A 285 16.64 -30.75 13.58
N ARG A 286 16.42 -32.07 13.66
CA ARG A 286 17.27 -33.05 12.98
C ARG A 286 17.18 -32.93 11.47
N LEU A 287 15.98 -32.71 10.92
CA LEU A 287 15.79 -32.52 9.49
C LEU A 287 16.60 -31.33 8.97
N VAL A 288 16.56 -30.19 9.67
CA VAL A 288 17.33 -28.99 9.30
C VAL A 288 18.84 -29.24 9.32
N LEU A 289 19.34 -29.98 10.32
CA LEU A 289 20.76 -30.32 10.41
C LEU A 289 21.22 -31.23 9.26
N VAL A 290 20.41 -32.22 8.89
CA VAL A 290 20.73 -33.13 7.77
C VAL A 290 20.75 -32.36 6.45
N THR A 291 19.79 -31.47 6.20
CA THR A 291 19.75 -30.68 4.96
C THR A 291 20.94 -29.74 4.84
N ASN A 292 21.42 -29.16 5.95
CA ASN A 292 22.58 -28.26 5.93
C ASN A 292 23.89 -29.01 5.64
N ASN A 293 24.05 -30.23 6.15
CA ASN A 293 25.24 -31.06 5.89
C ASN A 293 25.24 -31.73 4.50
N SER A 294 24.16 -31.58 3.72
CA SER A 294 24.02 -32.18 2.39
C SER A 294 24.26 -31.16 1.25
N ILE A 295 24.55 -29.90 1.60
CA ILE A 295 24.76 -28.79 0.67
C ILE A 295 26.26 -28.41 0.59
N ASP A 296 27.10 -29.01 1.44
CA ASP A 296 28.57 -29.02 1.34
C ASP A 296 29.08 -30.29 0.61
#